data_AF-A0A7W8CNW8-F1
#
_entry.id   AF-A0A7W8CNW8-F1
#
_cell.length_a   1.000
_cell.length_b   1.000
_cell.length_c   1.000
_cell.angle_alpha   90.00
_cell.angle_beta   90.00
_cell.angle_gamma   90.00
#
_symmetry.space_group_name_H-M   'P 1'
#
loop_
_entity.id
_entity.type
_entity.pdbx_description
1 polymer ?
#
loop_
_entity_poly.entity_id
_entity_poly.type
_entity_poly.pdbx_seq_one_letter_code
_entity_poly.pdbx_strand_id
1 'polypeptide(L)'
;MLNKILALFFKDDTEEDGNEVQEKLDTPVRNRVEERKAASKIRNIGLLNDHLKDFHFGGFQSITNFELQFTIDFGEPHSLLAINFLYEEEEREFDVLLHFLNPLSLDLSGIGRTFDISIYMMDLTEFGWEDTRFEVGDYEDNSLHFYCAAIELASVSERPSAGQAIKAIHKNTPLLT
;
A
#
# COMPACT_ATOMS: atom_id res chain seq x y z
N MET A 1 16.43 -12.34 -9.20
CA MET A 1 15.17 -12.65 -8.49
C MET A 1 14.07 -11.62 -8.70
N LEU A 2 14.38 -10.37 -9.11
CA LEU A 2 13.41 -9.36 -9.55
C LEU A 2 12.47 -9.83 -10.69
N ASN A 3 12.95 -10.74 -11.55
CA ASN A 3 12.22 -11.23 -12.73
C ASN A 3 10.98 -12.08 -12.41
N LYS A 4 10.82 -12.61 -11.18
CA LYS A 4 9.62 -13.38 -10.81
C LYS A 4 8.44 -12.48 -10.44
N ILE A 5 8.70 -11.33 -9.83
CA ILE A 5 7.71 -10.28 -9.56
C ILE A 5 7.11 -9.83 -10.91
N LEU A 6 7.98 -9.51 -11.86
CA LEU A 6 7.58 -9.23 -13.25
C LEU A 6 6.73 -10.38 -13.82
N ALA A 7 7.21 -11.63 -13.81
CA ALA A 7 6.48 -12.75 -14.41
C ALA A 7 5.10 -13.07 -13.79
N LEU A 8 4.88 -12.79 -12.50
CA LEU A 8 3.55 -12.94 -11.87
C LEU A 8 2.55 -11.86 -12.34
N PHE A 9 3.05 -10.70 -12.81
CA PHE A 9 2.24 -9.66 -13.44
C PHE A 9 1.91 -9.90 -14.93
N PHE A 10 2.48 -10.95 -15.55
CA PHE A 10 2.47 -11.17 -17.00
C PHE A 10 1.88 -12.54 -17.40
N LYS A 11 0.56 -12.67 -17.38
CA LYS A 11 -0.10 -13.51 -18.38
C LYS A 11 -0.41 -12.62 -19.58
N ASP A 12 0.30 -12.88 -20.67
CA ASP A 12 0.20 -12.17 -21.95
C ASP A 12 -1.21 -12.22 -22.54
N ASP A 13 -1.75 -11.06 -22.93
CA ASP A 13 -2.68 -10.94 -24.04
C ASP A 13 -1.95 -10.19 -25.17
N THR A 14 -1.35 -11.00 -26.03
CA THR A 14 -1.07 -10.84 -27.48
C THR A 14 -0.40 -9.59 -28.05
N GLU A 15 0.65 -9.89 -28.81
CA GLU A 15 1.35 -9.11 -29.83
C GLU A 15 0.41 -8.29 -30.73
N GLU A 16 0.72 -7.01 -30.94
CA GLU A 16 0.50 -6.38 -32.24
C GLU A 16 1.52 -5.27 -32.53
N ASP A 17 1.76 -5.13 -33.83
CA ASP A 17 2.92 -4.59 -34.53
C ASP A 17 3.14 -3.07 -34.36
N GLY A 18 4.39 -2.65 -34.57
CA GLY A 18 4.81 -1.26 -34.42
C GLY A 18 4.16 -0.31 -35.42
N ASN A 19 3.48 0.73 -34.93
CA ASN A 19 3.53 2.11 -35.44
C ASN A 19 2.67 3.04 -34.58
N GLU A 20 3.20 4.24 -34.31
CA GLU A 20 2.52 5.48 -33.86
C GLU A 20 1.13 5.35 -33.22
N VAL A 21 1.06 5.21 -31.89
CA VAL A 21 -0.13 5.63 -31.11
C VAL A 21 0.32 6.23 -29.78
N GLN A 22 0.77 7.48 -29.81
CA GLN A 22 0.88 8.33 -28.64
C GLN A 22 -0.48 9.02 -28.38
N GLU A 23 -1.58 8.27 -28.33
CA GLU A 23 -2.88 8.81 -27.88
C GLU A 23 -3.83 7.68 -27.47
N LYS A 24 -4.26 7.72 -26.19
CA LYS A 24 -5.30 6.89 -25.55
C LYS A 24 -4.90 5.45 -25.18
N LEU A 25 -4.08 5.33 -24.13
CA LEU A 25 -4.25 4.21 -23.21
C LEU A 25 -5.48 4.51 -22.33
N ASP A 26 -6.44 3.59 -22.28
CA ASP A 26 -7.59 3.68 -21.38
C ASP A 26 -7.11 3.93 -19.94
N THR A 27 -7.80 4.82 -19.21
CA THR A 27 -7.45 5.25 -17.84
C THR A 27 -7.01 4.11 -16.88
N PRO A 28 -7.62 2.91 -16.89
CA PRO A 28 -7.18 1.79 -16.04
C PRO A 28 -5.78 1.26 -16.38
N VAL A 29 -5.36 1.32 -17.64
CA VAL A 29 -4.04 0.82 -18.09
C VAL A 29 -2.94 1.81 -17.72
N ARG A 30 -3.21 3.11 -17.83
CA ARG A 30 -2.28 4.17 -17.39
C ARG A 30 -2.02 4.11 -15.89
N ASN A 31 -3.08 3.90 -15.09
CA ASN A 31 -2.95 3.78 -13.63
C ASN A 31 -2.05 2.59 -13.25
N ARG A 32 -2.16 1.46 -13.94
CA ARG A 32 -1.31 0.27 -13.68
C ARG A 32 0.18 0.51 -13.97
N VAL A 33 0.54 1.32 -14.96
CA VAL A 33 1.95 1.61 -15.29
C VAL A 33 2.60 2.48 -14.21
N GLU A 34 1.89 3.51 -13.75
CA GLU A 34 2.38 4.39 -12.68
C GLU A 34 2.46 3.67 -11.34
N GLU A 35 1.48 2.84 -11.02
CA GLU A 35 1.51 1.97 -9.84
C GLU A 35 2.71 1.01 -9.86
N ARG A 36 3.03 0.41 -11.03
CA ARG A 36 4.21 -0.46 -11.19
C ARG A 36 5.50 0.30 -10.91
N LYS A 37 5.61 1.52 -11.42
CA LYS A 37 6.78 2.38 -11.22
C LYS A 37 6.93 2.73 -9.75
N ALA A 38 5.86 3.18 -9.10
CA ALA A 38 5.85 3.48 -7.67
C ALA A 38 6.20 2.26 -6.81
N ALA A 39 5.55 1.11 -7.03
CA ALA A 39 5.79 -0.12 -6.27
C ALA A 39 7.26 -0.57 -6.33
N SER A 40 7.91 -0.42 -7.49
CA SER A 40 9.33 -0.79 -7.66
C SER A 40 10.30 0.03 -6.80
N LYS A 41 9.86 1.19 -6.29
CA LYS A 41 10.64 2.11 -5.46
C LYS A 41 10.32 2.00 -3.97
N ILE A 42 9.30 1.20 -3.60
CA ILE A 42 8.96 0.94 -2.20
C ILE A 42 10.01 0.02 -1.59
N ARG A 43 10.59 0.45 -0.45
CA ARG A 43 11.56 -0.37 0.27
C ARG A 43 10.88 -1.62 0.83
N ASN A 44 11.58 -2.76 0.75
CA ASN A 44 11.12 -4.07 1.22
C ASN A 44 9.82 -4.60 0.59
N ILE A 45 9.38 -4.04 -0.55
CA ILE A 45 8.16 -4.48 -1.25
C ILE A 45 8.16 -5.98 -1.59
N GLY A 46 9.35 -6.58 -1.69
CA GLY A 46 9.52 -8.01 -1.91
C GLY A 46 8.93 -8.92 -0.83
N LEU A 47 8.67 -8.41 0.38
CA LEU A 47 8.01 -9.15 1.47
C LEU A 47 6.58 -9.57 1.12
N LEU A 48 5.90 -8.85 0.21
CA LEU A 48 4.56 -9.24 -0.24
C LEU A 48 4.57 -10.62 -0.91
N ASN A 49 5.66 -10.99 -1.59
CA ASN A 49 5.74 -12.26 -2.34
C ASN A 49 5.66 -13.50 -1.44
N ASP A 50 5.97 -13.36 -0.16
CA ASP A 50 5.91 -14.47 0.78
C ASP A 50 4.46 -14.76 1.21
N HIS A 51 3.53 -13.83 0.95
CA HIS A 51 2.16 -13.85 1.49
C HIS A 51 1.05 -13.68 0.44
N LEU A 52 1.25 -12.80 -0.54
CA LEU A 52 0.29 -12.39 -1.55
C LEU A 52 0.77 -12.81 -2.94
N LYS A 53 -0.12 -13.32 -3.77
CA LYS A 53 0.20 -13.76 -5.13
C LYS A 53 0.01 -12.64 -6.16
N ASP A 54 -1.06 -11.85 -6.00
CA ASP A 54 -1.53 -10.87 -6.97
C ASP A 54 -1.72 -9.50 -6.31
N PHE A 55 -0.64 -8.95 -5.72
CA PHE A 55 -0.70 -7.65 -5.05
C PHE A 55 -1.03 -6.49 -6.01
N HIS A 56 -1.99 -5.65 -5.64
CA HIS A 56 -2.27 -4.35 -6.26
C HIS A 56 -2.75 -3.34 -5.22
N PHE A 57 -2.48 -2.05 -5.40
CA PHE A 57 -2.83 -1.04 -4.40
C PHE A 57 -4.34 -0.91 -4.16
N GLY A 58 -5.17 -1.13 -5.20
CA GLY A 58 -6.62 -1.21 -5.04
C GLY A 58 -7.14 -2.43 -4.24
N GLY A 59 -6.26 -3.31 -3.75
CA GLY A 59 -6.63 -4.45 -2.89
C GLY A 59 -6.69 -4.07 -1.40
N PHE A 60 -6.20 -2.87 -1.05
CA PHE A 60 -6.48 -2.29 0.25
C PHE A 60 -7.98 -2.03 0.38
N GLN A 61 -8.55 -2.46 1.50
CA GLN A 61 -9.96 -2.31 1.81
C GLN A 61 -10.17 -1.19 2.81
N SER A 62 -9.36 -1.16 3.88
CA SER A 62 -9.54 -0.17 4.95
C SER A 62 -8.28 0.16 5.73
N ILE A 63 -8.29 1.32 6.40
CA ILE A 63 -7.28 1.68 7.39
C ILE A 63 -7.69 1.09 8.75
N THR A 64 -6.84 0.26 9.33
CA THR A 64 -7.08 -0.38 10.64
C THR A 64 -6.29 0.26 11.77
N ASN A 65 -5.19 0.94 11.44
CA ASN A 65 -4.41 1.76 12.37
C ASN A 65 -3.76 2.94 11.62
N PHE A 66 -3.66 4.08 12.30
CA PHE A 66 -3.06 5.29 11.77
C PHE A 66 -2.25 5.97 12.88
N GLU A 67 -0.93 6.07 12.70
CA GLU A 67 -0.03 6.62 13.71
C GLU A 67 0.96 7.60 13.09
N LEU A 68 0.99 8.83 13.60
CA LEU A 68 1.93 9.86 13.18
C LEU A 68 2.91 10.17 14.32
N GLN A 69 4.19 9.96 14.07
CA GLN A 69 5.28 10.20 15.01
C GLN A 69 6.18 11.34 14.51
N PHE A 70 6.73 12.10 15.46
CA PHE A 70 7.70 13.16 15.21
C PHE A 70 8.95 12.92 16.06
N THR A 71 10.12 12.96 15.45
CA THR A 71 11.41 12.83 16.12
C THR A 71 12.33 13.99 15.71
N ILE A 72 13.37 14.23 16.49
CA ILE A 72 14.43 15.18 16.15
C ILE A 72 15.74 14.41 16.29
N ASP A 73 16.42 14.16 15.17
CA ASP A 73 17.71 13.47 15.15
C ASP A 73 18.79 14.44 14.67
N PHE A 74 19.85 14.61 15.46
CA PHE A 74 20.94 15.56 15.19
C PHE A 74 20.49 17.01 14.91
N GLY A 75 19.33 17.41 15.42
CA GLY A 75 18.76 18.76 15.22
C GLY A 75 17.90 18.90 13.96
N GLU A 76 17.76 17.83 13.18
CA GLU A 76 16.86 17.77 12.03
C GLU A 76 15.52 17.13 12.44
N PRO A 77 14.38 17.79 12.17
CA PRO A 77 13.08 17.19 12.45
C PRO A 77 12.76 16.10 11.42
N HIS A 78 12.26 14.97 11.91
CA HIS A 78 11.74 13.88 11.09
C HIS A 78 10.32 13.54 11.51
N SER A 79 9.54 13.05 10.55
CA SER A 79 8.22 12.51 10.82
C SER A 79 8.05 11.16 10.16
N LEU A 80 7.28 10.29 10.80
CA LEU A 80 6.93 8.97 10.31
C LEU A 80 5.42 8.80 10.43
N LEU A 81 4.78 8.54 9.30
CA LEU A 81 3.39 8.09 9.27
C LEU A 81 3.37 6.58 9.05
N ALA A 82 2.80 5.85 10.00
CA ALA A 82 2.59 4.42 9.95
C ALA A 82 1.10 4.14 9.76
N ILE A 83 0.74 3.42 8.69
CA ILE A 83 -0.65 3.04 8.39
C ILE A 83 -0.71 1.52 8.23
N ASN A 84 -1.58 0.89 9.02
CA ASN A 84 -1.99 -0.50 8.77
C ASN A 84 -3.20 -0.50 7.86
N PHE A 85 -3.08 -1.23 6.76
CA PHE A 85 -4.16 -1.49 5.84
C PHE A 85 -4.68 -2.91 6.01
N LEU A 86 -6.00 -3.07 5.98
CA LEU A 86 -6.63 -4.36 5.70
C LEU A 86 -6.50 -4.61 4.20
N TYR A 87 -5.91 -5.74 3.84
CA TYR A 87 -5.80 -6.20 2.47
C TYR A 87 -6.54 -7.53 2.32
N GLU A 88 -7.38 -7.65 1.30
CA GLU A 88 -8.12 -8.89 1.02
C GLU A 88 -7.60 -9.52 -0.28
N GLU A 89 -7.26 -10.81 -0.21
CA GLU A 89 -6.93 -11.65 -1.37
C GLU A 89 -7.69 -12.97 -1.28
N GLU A 90 -8.57 -13.21 -2.25
CA GLU A 90 -9.47 -14.37 -2.26
C GLU A 90 -10.32 -14.45 -0.98
N GLU A 91 -10.10 -15.45 -0.12
CA GLU A 91 -10.80 -15.65 1.16
C GLU A 91 -9.89 -15.35 2.37
N ARG A 92 -8.78 -14.62 2.15
CA ARG A 92 -7.78 -14.32 3.17
C ARG A 92 -7.65 -12.82 3.39
N GLU A 93 -7.54 -12.44 4.65
CA GLU A 93 -7.31 -11.06 5.09
C GLU A 93 -5.87 -10.92 5.59
N PHE A 94 -5.26 -9.78 5.33
CA PHE A 94 -3.91 -9.46 5.77
C PHE A 94 -3.88 -8.06 6.39
N ASP A 95 -3.10 -7.90 7.46
CA ASP A 95 -2.62 -6.60 7.91
C ASP A 95 -1.32 -6.28 7.16
N VAL A 96 -1.32 -5.16 6.44
CA VAL A 96 -0.16 -4.65 5.69
C VAL A 96 0.24 -3.31 6.32
N LEU A 97 1.44 -3.27 6.92
CA LEU A 97 1.97 -2.05 7.54
C LEU A 97 2.89 -1.33 6.57
N LEU A 98 2.52 -0.10 6.21
CA LEU A 98 3.38 0.80 5.44
C LEU A 98 3.85 1.96 6.30
N HIS A 99 5.13 2.28 6.14
CA HIS A 99 5.80 3.44 6.70
C HIS A 99 6.02 4.49 5.61
N PHE A 100 5.54 5.69 5.86
CA PHE A 100 5.70 6.87 5.00
C PHE A 100 6.60 7.86 5.73
N LEU A 101 7.80 8.10 5.18
CA LEU A 101 8.81 8.95 5.79
C LEU A 101 8.63 10.41 5.37
N ASN A 102 8.70 11.30 6.35
CA ASN A 102 8.50 12.75 6.22
C ASN A 102 7.22 13.09 5.44
N PRO A 103 6.03 12.67 5.91
CA PRO A 103 4.76 13.03 5.29
C PRO A 103 4.55 14.55 5.27
N LEU A 104 4.01 15.05 4.17
CA LEU A 104 3.68 16.46 3.94
C LEU A 104 2.23 16.59 3.46
N SER A 105 1.58 17.69 3.85
CA SER A 105 0.22 18.04 3.43
C SER A 105 -0.81 16.91 3.68
N LEU A 106 -0.72 16.28 4.85
CA LEU A 106 -1.63 15.20 5.23
C LEU A 106 -3.06 15.70 5.41
N ASP A 107 -3.94 15.24 4.52
CA ASP A 107 -5.39 15.34 4.63
C ASP A 107 -5.97 13.97 4.98
N LEU A 108 -6.83 13.94 6.00
CA LEU A 108 -7.57 12.76 6.44
C LEU A 108 -8.98 13.20 6.83
N SER A 109 -9.98 12.77 6.07
CA SER A 109 -11.39 13.07 6.27
C SER A 109 -12.23 11.79 6.24
N GLY A 110 -13.44 11.78 6.82
CA GLY A 110 -14.31 10.58 6.83
C GLY A 110 -14.30 9.72 8.10
N ILE A 111 -13.72 10.20 9.21
CA ILE A 111 -13.61 9.47 10.49
C ILE A 111 -14.99 9.11 11.06
N GLY A 112 -15.34 7.81 11.09
CA GLY A 112 -16.50 7.30 11.85
C GLY A 112 -17.26 6.08 11.31
N ARG A 113 -16.98 5.60 10.10
CA ARG A 113 -17.45 4.30 9.57
C ARG A 113 -16.25 3.53 9.02
N THR A 114 -16.43 2.24 8.68
CA THR A 114 -15.41 1.49 7.93
C THR A 114 -14.96 2.36 6.75
N PHE A 115 -13.67 2.73 6.78
CA PHE A 115 -13.04 3.50 5.73
C PHE A 115 -12.81 2.57 4.58
N ASP A 116 -13.78 2.45 3.67
CA ASP A 116 -13.53 1.79 2.41
C ASP A 116 -12.60 2.73 1.62
N ILE A 117 -11.36 2.31 1.38
CA ILE A 117 -10.33 3.14 0.71
C ILE A 117 -9.72 2.38 -0.44
N SER A 118 -9.48 3.07 -1.56
CA SER A 118 -8.73 2.52 -2.69
C SER A 118 -7.50 3.36 -2.94
N ILE A 119 -6.34 2.92 -2.45
CA ILE A 119 -5.15 3.76 -2.45
C ILE A 119 -4.47 3.74 -3.83
N TYR A 120 -4.01 4.90 -4.26
CA TYR A 120 -3.00 5.05 -5.30
C TYR A 120 -1.68 5.54 -4.73
N MET A 121 -0.59 5.19 -5.41
CA MET A 121 0.74 5.70 -5.11
C MET A 121 1.42 6.07 -6.43
N MET A 122 1.92 7.30 -6.52
CA MET A 122 2.59 7.82 -7.71
C MET A 122 4.04 8.19 -7.39
N ASP A 123 4.97 7.77 -8.24
CA ASP A 123 6.38 8.19 -8.17
C ASP A 123 6.54 9.58 -8.81
N LEU A 124 6.91 10.55 -7.98
CA LEU A 124 7.11 11.93 -8.38
C LEU A 124 8.56 12.28 -8.72
N THR A 125 9.49 11.31 -8.69
CA THR A 125 10.94 11.55 -8.85
C THR A 125 11.28 12.32 -10.14
N GLU A 126 10.54 12.07 -11.23
CA GLU A 126 10.79 12.72 -12.52
C GLU A 126 10.33 14.19 -12.57
N PHE A 127 9.51 14.64 -11.62
CA PHE A 127 9.04 16.02 -11.57
C PHE A 127 10.05 16.98 -10.90
N GLY A 128 11.15 16.45 -10.34
CA GLY A 128 12.25 17.25 -9.79
C GLY A 128 11.92 17.96 -8.47
N TRP A 129 10.95 17.45 -7.71
CA TRP A 129 10.59 18.00 -6.41
C TRP A 129 11.64 17.56 -5.39
N GLU A 130 12.36 18.53 -4.82
CA GLU A 130 13.32 18.26 -3.74
C GLU A 130 12.53 17.77 -2.51
N ASP A 131 13.02 16.69 -1.89
CA ASP A 131 12.48 16.06 -0.67
C ASP A 131 11.09 15.39 -0.74
N THR A 132 10.41 15.42 -1.89
CA THR A 132 9.15 14.70 -2.12
C THR A 132 9.29 13.70 -3.26
N ARG A 133 8.99 12.42 -3.00
CA ARG A 133 9.13 11.35 -4.00
C ARG A 133 7.85 10.63 -4.33
N PHE A 134 6.88 10.65 -3.42
CA PHE A 134 5.63 9.96 -3.63
C PHE A 134 4.45 10.86 -3.33
N GLU A 135 3.42 10.74 -4.15
CA GLU A 135 2.06 11.13 -3.83
C GLU A 135 1.27 9.88 -3.46
N VAL A 136 0.50 9.97 -2.38
CA VAL A 136 -0.36 8.91 -1.89
C VAL A 136 -1.74 9.49 -1.71
N GLY A 137 -2.76 8.83 -2.24
CA GLY A 137 -4.13 9.26 -2.04
C GLY A 137 -5.14 8.16 -2.24
N ASP A 138 -6.39 8.48 -1.95
CA ASP A 138 -7.55 7.63 -2.23
C ASP A 138 -8.15 7.95 -3.61
N TYR A 139 -8.41 6.93 -4.41
CA TYR A 139 -9.03 7.06 -5.74
C TYR A 139 -10.50 7.48 -5.66
N GLU A 140 -11.22 7.17 -4.58
CA GLU A 140 -12.69 7.27 -4.58
C GLU A 140 -13.20 8.65 -4.14
N ASP A 141 -12.89 9.05 -2.90
CA ASP A 141 -13.45 10.26 -2.30
C ASP A 141 -12.38 11.23 -1.78
N ASN A 142 -11.10 10.92 -2.03
CA ASN A 142 -9.95 11.67 -1.55
C ASN A 142 -9.95 11.82 -0.01
N SER A 143 -10.49 10.82 0.70
CA SER A 143 -10.54 10.74 2.17
C SER A 143 -9.15 10.73 2.81
N LEU A 144 -8.15 10.25 2.06
CA LEU A 144 -6.73 10.29 2.42
C LEU A 144 -5.95 10.93 1.27
N HIS A 145 -5.11 11.91 1.56
CA HIS A 145 -4.14 12.46 0.60
C HIS A 145 -2.92 13.01 1.32
N PHE A 146 -1.72 12.70 0.82
CA PHE A 146 -0.48 13.27 1.32
C PHE A 146 0.68 13.01 0.35
N TYR A 147 1.80 13.68 0.62
CA TYR A 147 3.08 13.43 -0.04
C TYR A 147 4.09 12.86 0.95
N CYS A 148 5.09 12.12 0.48
CA CYS A 148 6.18 11.66 1.34
C CYS A 148 7.52 11.49 0.61
N ALA A 149 8.60 11.47 1.38
CA ALA A 149 9.96 11.34 0.87
C ALA A 149 10.32 9.89 0.50
N ALA A 150 9.73 8.92 1.20
CA ALA A 150 9.93 7.50 0.93
C ALA A 150 8.84 6.63 1.54
N ILE A 151 8.65 5.45 0.95
CA ILE A 151 7.73 4.42 1.44
C ILE A 151 8.53 3.16 1.77
N GLU A 152 8.18 2.51 2.87
CA GLU A 152 8.71 1.22 3.30
C GLU A 152 7.58 0.27 3.69
N LEU A 153 7.64 -0.96 3.18
CA LEU A 153 6.84 -2.07 3.68
C LEU A 153 7.48 -2.62 4.95
N ALA A 154 6.85 -2.38 6.09
CA ALA A 154 7.37 -2.79 7.38
C ALA A 154 6.97 -4.23 7.74
N SER A 155 5.72 -4.63 7.46
CA SER A 155 5.26 -5.99 7.70
C SER A 155 4.04 -6.37 6.87
N VAL A 156 3.88 -7.68 6.66
CA VAL A 156 2.67 -8.31 6.14
C VAL A 156 2.35 -9.48 7.08
N SER A 157 1.11 -9.58 7.54
CA SER A 157 0.69 -10.70 8.38
C SER A 157 -0.74 -11.11 8.06
N GLU A 158 -0.97 -12.40 7.86
CA GLU A 158 -2.31 -12.96 7.67
C GLU A 158 -3.13 -12.78 8.95
N ARG A 159 -4.33 -12.21 8.82
CA ARG A 159 -5.30 -12.12 9.91
C ARG A 159 -5.90 -13.49 10.14
N PRO A 160 -5.95 -13.97 11.40
CA PRO A 160 -6.69 -15.18 11.71
C PRO A 160 -8.15 -14.95 11.34
N SER A 161 -8.73 -15.85 10.54
CA SER A 161 -10.16 -15.80 10.26
C SER A 161 -10.95 -15.81 11.57
N ALA A 162 -12.15 -15.20 11.58
CA ALA A 162 -12.98 -15.08 12.79
C ALA A 162 -13.17 -16.43 13.53
N GLY A 163 -13.18 -17.56 12.81
CA GLY A 163 -13.26 -18.91 13.38
C GLY A 163 -11.99 -19.39 14.09
N GLN A 164 -10.81 -18.84 13.78
CA GLN A 164 -9.53 -19.16 14.42
C GLN A 164 -9.25 -18.27 15.64
N ALA A 165 -9.65 -17.00 15.60
CA ALA A 165 -9.54 -16.08 16.73
C ALA A 165 -10.31 -16.57 17.98
N ILE A 166 -11.51 -17.13 17.78
CA ILE A 166 -12.34 -17.68 18.88
C ILE A 166 -11.68 -18.89 19.57
N LYS A 167 -10.94 -19.72 18.81
CA LYS A 167 -10.20 -20.88 19.36
C LYS A 167 -8.98 -20.47 20.17
N ALA A 168 -8.33 -19.34 19.84
CA ALA A 168 -7.21 -18.80 20.62
C ALA A 168 -7.67 -18.24 21.97
N ILE A 169 -8.83 -17.57 22.02
CA ILE A 169 -9.43 -17.04 23.25
C ILE A 169 -9.81 -18.17 24.23
N HIS A 170 -10.39 -19.27 23.72
CA HIS A 170 -10.76 -20.43 24.56
C HIS A 170 -9.56 -21.19 25.15
N LYS A 171 -8.36 -21.09 24.56
CA LYS A 171 -7.16 -21.74 25.11
C LYS A 171 -6.51 -20.96 26.26
N ASN A 172 -6.78 -19.66 26.38
CA ASN A 172 -6.14 -18.77 27.35
C ASN A 172 -7.07 -18.28 28.47
N THR A 173 -8.27 -18.85 28.58
CA THR A 173 -9.14 -18.60 29.75
C THR A 173 -8.90 -19.71 30.77
N PRO A 174 -8.19 -19.47 31.89
CA PRO A 174 -8.16 -20.44 32.97
C PRO A 174 -9.60 -20.60 33.47
N LEU A 175 -10.12 -21.83 33.41
CA LEU A 175 -11.35 -22.19 34.10
C LEU A 175 -11.11 -21.88 35.58
N LEU A 176 -11.77 -20.85 36.09
CA LEU A 176 -11.91 -20.65 37.54
C LEU A 176 -12.72 -21.83 38.06
N THR A 177 -12.02 -22.82 38.61
CA THR A 177 -12.56 -23.85 39.51
C THR A 177 -12.08 -23.55 40.92
#